data_AF-A0AA42N4L1-F1
#
_entry.id   AF-A0AA42N4L1-F1
#
_cell.length_a   1.000
_cell.length_b   1.000
_cell.length_c   1.000
_cell.angle_alpha   90.00
_cell.angle_beta   90.00
_cell.angle_gamma   90.00
#
_symmetry.space_group_name_H-M   'P 1'
#
loop_
_entity.id
_entity.type
_entity.pdbx_description
1 polymer ?
#
loop_
_entity_poly.entity_id
_entity_poly.type
_entity_poly.pdbx_seq_one_letter_code
_entity_poly.pdbx_strand_id
1 'polypeptide(L)' 'MFPKEIKAEREFLEGGRFAFNLRHDALGELGRIVLQPAQLGGSHVSYEVIDLPDGRFDQRKAMMEALAKIVTTAFEKTGR' A
#
# COMPACT_ATOMS: atom_id res chain seq x y z
N MET A 1 4.00 14.27 7.49
CA MET A 1 5.29 13.97 6.87
C MET A 1 5.45 12.46 6.96
N PHE A 2 5.58 11.74 5.83
CA PHE A 2 5.89 10.31 5.89
C PHE A 2 7.22 10.16 6.63
N PRO A 3 7.32 9.25 7.61
CA PRO A 3 8.61 9.01 8.25
C PRO A 3 9.56 8.52 7.16
N LYS A 4 10.83 8.93 7.22
CA LYS A 4 11.90 8.58 6.28
C LYS A 4 12.28 7.07 6.33
N GLU A 5 11.33 6.22 6.67
CA GLU A 5 11.52 4.88 7.25
C GLU A 5 10.75 3.79 6.48
N ILE A 6 10.04 4.13 5.40
CA ILE A 6 9.27 3.17 4.59
C ILE A 6 10.00 2.83 3.30
N LYS A 7 10.24 1.54 3.09
CA LYS A 7 10.74 0.95 1.85
C LYS A 7 9.59 0.30 1.11
N ALA A 8 9.57 0.48 -0.21
CA ALA A 8 8.57 -0.10 -1.09
C ALA A 8 9.26 -0.92 -2.18
N GLU A 9 8.89 -2.19 -2.30
CA GLU A 9 9.33 -3.06 -3.37
C GLU A 9 8.16 -3.36 -4.31
N ARG A 10 8.38 -3.18 -5.61
CA ARG A 10 7.35 -3.39 -6.63
C ARG A 10 7.41 -4.81 -7.15
N GLU A 11 6.26 -5.47 -7.15
CA GLU A 11 6.04 -6.80 -7.69
C GLU A 11 4.97 -6.73 -8.80
N PHE A 12 5.23 -7.41 -9.91
CA PHE A 12 4.26 -7.56 -10.99
C PHE A 12 3.40 -8.78 -10.73
N LEU A 13 2.09 -8.59 -10.74
CA LEU A 13 1.10 -9.65 -10.56
C LEU A 13 0.37 -9.95 -11.87
N GLU A 14 -0.19 -11.15 -11.99
CA GLU A 14 -1.01 -11.52 -13.15
C GLU A 14 -2.19 -10.57 -13.36
N GLY A 15 -2.59 -10.39 -14.63
CA GLY A 15 -3.72 -9.54 -15.00
C GLY A 15 -3.42 -8.04 -14.98
N GLY A 16 -2.14 -7.65 -15.15
CA GLY A 16 -1.74 -6.23 -15.19
C GLY A 16 -1.81 -5.53 -13.84
N ARG A 17 -1.83 -6.30 -12.75
CA ARG A 17 -1.85 -5.80 -11.38
C ARG A 17 -0.42 -5.54 -10.90
N PHE A 18 -0.27 -4.57 -10.01
CA PHE A 18 1.00 -4.26 -9.37
C PHE A 18 0.82 -4.31 -7.86
N ALA A 19 1.74 -4.97 -7.15
CA ALA A 19 1.83 -4.88 -5.71
C ALA A 19 3.05 -4.05 -5.32
N PHE A 20 2.90 -3.26 -4.26
CA PHE A 20 3.98 -2.59 -3.57
C PHE A 20 4.05 -3.18 -2.17
N ASN A 21 5.04 -4.04 -1.94
CA ASN A 21 5.33 -4.62 -0.63
C ASN A 21 6.02 -3.55 0.23
N LEU A 22 5.46 -3.25 1.39
CA LEU A 22 5.86 -2.12 2.22
C LEU A 22 6.48 -2.60 3.52
N ARG A 23 7.65 -2.05 3.83
CA ARG A 23 8.41 -2.32 5.05
C ARG A 23 8.76 -1.04 5.76
N HIS A 24 8.58 -1.00 7.07
CA HIS A 24 9.02 0.08 7.94
C HIS A 24 10.26 -0.35 8.73
N ASP A 25 11.24 0.53 8.91
CA ASP A 25 12.48 0.16 9.58
C ASP A 25 12.25 -0.32 11.04
N ALA A 26 11.32 0.28 11.79
CA ALA A 26 10.99 -0.12 13.16
C ALA A 26 9.89 -1.21 13.30
N LEU A 27 8.92 -1.27 12.38
CA LEU A 27 7.76 -2.19 12.48
C LEU A 27 7.94 -3.45 11.64
N GLY A 28 8.99 -3.50 10.82
CA GLY A 28 9.22 -4.58 9.87
C GLY A 28 8.24 -4.51 8.72
N GLU A 29 7.82 -5.68 8.24
CA GLU A 29 6.81 -5.81 7.19
C GLU A 29 5.50 -5.17 7.64
N LEU A 30 4.87 -4.41 6.74
CA LEU A 30 3.57 -3.77 6.96
C LEU A 30 2.45 -4.47 6.19
N GLY A 31 2.76 -5.03 5.04
CA GLY A 31 1.81 -5.59 4.09
C GLY A 31 2.07 -5.04 2.70
N ARG A 32 1.03 -4.85 1.90
CA ARG A 32 1.17 -4.38 0.52
C ARG A 32 0.02 -3.53 0.04
N ILE A 33 0.30 -2.62 -0.89
CA ILE A 33 -0.71 -1.90 -1.66
C ILE A 33 -0.80 -2.54 -3.04
N VAL A 34 -2.01 -2.85 -3.49
CA VAL A 34 -2.27 -3.47 -4.80
C VAL A 34 -3.00 -2.48 -5.68
N LEU A 35 -2.42 -2.22 -6.85
CA LEU A 35 -3.04 -1.44 -7.93
C LEU A 35 -3.57 -2.40 -8.98
N GLN A 36 -4.84 -2.25 -9.33
CA GLN A 36 -5.52 -3.08 -10.31
C GLN A 36 -6.17 -2.20 -11.38
N PRO A 37 -6.05 -2.53 -12.67
CA PRO A 37 -6.80 -1.83 -13.71
C PRO A 37 -8.31 -1.94 -13.45
N ALA A 38 -9.03 -0.82 -13.50
CA ALA A 38 -10.49 -0.83 -13.44
C ALA A 38 -11.08 -0.97 -14.86
N GLN A 39 -12.17 -1.73 -15.01
CA GLN A 39 -12.77 -2.05 -16.31
C GLN A 39 -13.23 -0.82 -17.13
N LEU A 40 -13.53 0.30 -16.46
CA LEU A 40 -14.02 1.53 -17.09
C LEU A 40 -12.95 2.64 -17.16
N GLY A 41 -11.67 2.26 -17.04
CA GLY A 41 -10.56 3.21 -16.92
C GLY A 41 -10.25 3.56 -15.46
N GLY A 42 -9.01 3.99 -15.22
CA GLY A 42 -8.49 4.26 -13.87
C GLY A 42 -7.90 3.03 -13.20
N SER A 43 -7.70 3.12 -11.88
CA SER A 43 -7.12 2.06 -11.07
C SER A 43 -7.86 1.89 -9.76
N HIS A 44 -8.15 0.64 -9.41
CA HIS A 44 -8.59 0.27 -8.08
C HIS A 44 -7.36 0.13 -7.18
N VAL A 45 -7.38 0.83 -6.04
CA VAL A 45 -6.33 0.75 -5.02
C VAL A 45 -6.90 -0.05 -3.85
N SER A 46 -6.33 -1.21 -3.59
CA SER A 46 -6.57 -1.97 -2.36
C SER A 46 -5.28 -2.09 -1.55
N TYR A 47 -5.38 -2.44 -0.28
CA TYR A 47 -4.22 -2.71 0.55
C TYR A 47 -4.50 -3.91 1.47
N GLU A 48 -3.44 -4.60 1.81
CA GLU A 48 -3.43 -5.74 2.71
C GLU A 48 -2.45 -5.43 3.84
N VAL A 49 -2.81 -5.79 5.06
CA VAL A 49 -1.98 -5.59 6.25
C VAL A 49 -1.47 -6.94 6.71
N ILE A 50 -0.17 -7.05 6.96
CA ILE A 50 0.40 -8.29 7.50
C ILE A 50 0.07 -8.40 8.99
N ASP A 51 -0.44 -9.56 9.39
CA ASP A 51 -0.61 -9.90 10.79
C ASP A 51 0.58 -10.76 11.25
N LEU A 52 1.31 -10.25 12.22
CA LEU A 52 2.49 -10.90 12.80
C LEU A 52 2.24 -11.11 14.29
N PRO A 53 2.79 -12.18 14.89
CA PRO A 53 2.57 -12.53 16.30
C PRO A 53 3.33 -11.62 17.28
N ASP A 54 3.49 -10.34 16.96
CA ASP A 54 4.15 -9.33 17.80
C ASP A 54 3.17 -8.33 18.42
N GLY A 55 1.86 -8.53 18.20
CA GLY A 55 0.79 -7.71 18.79
C GLY A 55 0.69 -6.29 18.23
N ARG A 56 1.38 -5.97 17.12
CA ARG A 56 1.42 -4.62 16.53
C ARG A 56 0.52 -4.45 15.30
N PHE A 57 -0.48 -5.31 15.13
CA PHE A 57 -1.40 -5.27 13.98
C PHE A 57 -2.09 -3.90 13.83
N ASP A 58 -2.67 -3.36 14.90
CA ASP A 58 -3.38 -2.08 14.84
C ASP A 58 -2.47 -0.92 14.40
N GLN A 59 -1.19 -0.95 14.82
CA GLN A 59 -0.21 0.05 14.41
C GLN A 59 0.15 -0.08 12.92
N ARG A 60 0.32 -1.31 12.41
CA ARG A 60 0.52 -1.56 10.98
C ARG A 60 -0.71 -1.12 10.18
N LYS A 61 -1.91 -1.46 10.65
CA LYS A 61 -3.17 -1.10 10.01
C LYS A 61 -3.34 0.41 9.89
N ALA A 62 -3.15 1.16 10.98
CA ALA A 62 -3.26 2.61 10.96
C ALA A 62 -2.27 3.26 9.96
N MET A 63 -1.05 2.73 9.88
CA MET A 63 -0.06 3.22 8.92
C MET A 63 -0.40 2.85 7.47
N MET A 64 -0.83 1.61 7.22
CA MET A 64 -1.27 1.16 5.90
C MET A 64 -2.51 1.92 5.41
N GLU A 65 -3.46 2.22 6.29
CA GLU A 65 -4.62 3.07 6.00
C GLU A 65 -4.20 4.48 5.58
N ALA A 66 -3.25 5.09 6.30
CA ALA A 66 -2.72 6.41 5.94
C ALA A 66 -1.97 6.39 4.60
N LEU A 67 -1.17 5.35 4.36
CA LEU A 67 -0.45 5.14 3.09
C LEU A 67 -1.42 4.99 1.92
N ALA A 68 -2.40 4.10 2.05
CA ALA A 68 -3.41 3.85 1.03
C ALA A 68 -4.18 5.13 0.69
N LYS A 69 -4.57 5.92 1.70
CA LYS A 69 -5.25 7.20 1.47
C LYS A 69 -4.40 8.17 0.64
N ILE A 70 -3.10 8.27 0.94
CA ILE A 70 -2.20 9.18 0.20
C ILE A 70 -2.01 8.70 -1.24
N VAL A 71 -1.84 7.39 -1.46
CA VAL A 71 -1.75 6.80 -2.80
C VAL A 71 -3.03 7.07 -3.59
N THR A 72 -4.20 6.77 -3.02
CA THR A 72 -5.50 7.02 -3.67
C THR A 72 -5.65 8.49 -4.06
N THR A 73 -5.38 9.43 -3.15
CA THR A 73 -5.45 10.87 -3.46
C THR A 73 -4.45 11.30 -4.54
N ALA A 74 -3.26 10.67 -4.63
CA ALA A 74 -2.31 10.95 -5.69
C ALA A 74 -2.85 10.52 -7.06
N PHE A 75 -3.46 9.34 -7.15
CA PHE A 75 -4.08 8.87 -8.40
C PHE A 75 -5.29 9.71 -8.82
N GLU A 76 -6.12 10.17 -7.88
CA GLU A 76 -7.24 11.09 -8.16
C GLU A 76 -6.77 12.42 -8.76
N LYS A 77 -5.64 12.96 -8.28
CA LYS A 77 -5.09 14.24 -8.78
C LYS A 77 -4.42 14.12 -10.15
N THR A 78 -3.94 12.94 -10.51
CA THR A 78 -3.20 12.71 -11.76
C THR A 78 -4.13 12.32 -12.92
N GLY A 79 -5.40 12.02 -12.63
CA GLY A 79 -6.45 11.73 -13.62
C GLY A 79 -7.21 12.96 -14.15
N ARG A 80 -6.69 14.18 -13.94
CA ARG A 80 -7.16 15.44 -14.54
C ARG A 80 -6.11 15.97 -15.50
#